data_AF-A0A8F5GV41-F1
#
_entry.id   AF-A0A8F5GV41-F1
#
_cell.length_a   1.000
_cell.length_b   1.000
_cell.length_c   1.000
_cell.angle_alpha   90.00
_cell.angle_beta   90.00
_cell.angle_gamma   90.00
#
_symmetry.space_group_name_H-M   'P 1'
#
loop_
_entity.id
_entity.type
_entity.pdbx_description
1 polymer ?
#
loop_
_entity_poly.entity_id
_entity_poly.type
_entity_poly.pdbx_seq_one_letter_code
_entity_poly.pdbx_strand_id
1 'polypeptide(L)'
;MKVKFLYILVFSVLIYVNSIFFNSAIPFLVTLTVLYRRKWIIVIEAIIGILSYLILGFLGKIFIYEYTLRAFSIVNVFLISSDYTDKSSIIDLLGSKGVPLAIALTYYPRFYDVMQNVAFYARIRKINLLDLKRLLVPIIVETVKVADNLYVAYTVKLFGKYNYERNLKPSREDLILLLIGVAALCLSVVLNI
;
A
#
# COMPACT_ATOMS: atom_id res chain seq x y z
N MET A 1 12.41 -8.28 -0.14
CA MET A 1 11.64 -8.76 1.00
C MET A 1 10.18 -8.49 0.68
N LYS A 2 9.40 -9.54 0.56
CA LYS A 2 7.97 -9.50 0.28
C LYS A 2 7.29 -10.27 1.41
N VAL A 3 6.40 -9.58 2.10
CA VAL A 3 5.68 -10.06 3.28
C VAL A 3 4.24 -10.36 2.87
N LYS A 4 3.64 -11.41 3.44
CA LYS A 4 2.26 -11.76 3.10
C LYS A 4 1.30 -10.68 3.58
N PHE A 5 0.23 -10.50 2.82
CA PHE A 5 -0.77 -9.45 3.01
C PHE A 5 -1.36 -9.46 4.43
N LEU A 6 -1.65 -10.64 4.99
CA LEU A 6 -2.17 -10.76 6.36
C LEU A 6 -1.22 -10.16 7.40
N TYR A 7 0.09 -10.41 7.31
CA TYR A 7 1.06 -9.94 8.29
C TYR A 7 1.31 -8.43 8.17
N ILE A 8 1.27 -7.89 6.95
CA ILE A 8 1.30 -6.44 6.72
C ILE A 8 0.04 -5.78 7.27
N LEU A 9 -1.13 -6.39 7.08
CA LEU A 9 -2.38 -5.88 7.62
C LEU A 9 -2.33 -5.82 9.15
N VAL A 10 -1.88 -6.90 9.80
CA VAL A 10 -1.71 -6.94 11.26
C VAL A 10 -0.70 -5.88 11.71
N PHE A 11 0.47 -5.78 11.07
CA PHE A 11 1.46 -4.74 11.35
C PHE A 11 0.86 -3.33 11.22
N SER A 12 0.09 -3.09 10.15
CA SER A 12 -0.53 -1.79 9.88
C SER A 12 -1.55 -1.43 10.96
N VAL A 13 -2.37 -2.39 11.39
CA VAL A 13 -3.33 -2.19 12.49
C VAL A 13 -2.60 -1.91 13.80
N LEU A 14 -1.52 -2.65 14.11
CA LEU A 14 -0.72 -2.41 15.31
C LEU A 14 -0.14 -0.99 15.33
N ILE A 15 0.47 -0.54 14.23
CA ILE A 15 1.02 0.81 14.14
C ILE A 15 -0.07 1.89 14.19
N TYR A 16 -1.21 1.66 13.54
CA TYR A 16 -2.35 2.59 13.58
C TYR A 16 -2.89 2.77 15.00
N VAL A 17 -3.16 1.66 15.70
CA VAL A 17 -3.60 1.66 17.10
C VAL A 17 -2.55 2.34 17.97
N ASN A 18 -1.28 2.02 17.74
CA ASN A 18 -0.17 2.62 18.47
C ASN A 18 -0.14 4.15 18.33
N SER A 19 -0.25 4.64 17.10
CA SER A 19 -0.19 6.07 16.77
C SER A 19 -1.34 6.88 17.37
N ILE A 20 -2.53 6.28 17.49
CA ILE A 20 -3.73 6.98 17.95
C ILE A 20 -3.90 6.94 19.46
N PHE A 21 -3.67 5.79 20.09
CA PHE A 21 -4.09 5.57 21.48
C PHE A 21 -2.96 5.67 22.50
N PHE A 22 -1.70 5.60 22.08
CA PHE A 22 -0.57 5.58 22.99
C PHE A 22 0.35 6.77 22.73
N ASN A 23 1.40 6.58 21.94
CA ASN A 23 2.41 7.59 21.71
C ASN A 23 2.61 7.75 20.21
N SER A 24 2.55 8.98 19.68
CA SER A 24 2.71 9.22 18.24
C SER A 24 4.16 9.19 17.75
N ALA A 25 5.15 9.37 18.64
CA ALA A 25 6.56 9.48 18.27
C ALA A 25 7.19 8.11 17.95
N ILE A 26 6.87 7.09 18.72
CA ILE A 26 7.40 5.73 18.53
C ILE A 26 6.95 5.11 17.19
N PRO A 27 5.65 5.08 16.83
CA PRO A 27 5.22 4.57 15.53
C PRO A 27 5.82 5.40 14.37
N PHE A 28 6.03 6.71 14.56
CA PHE A 28 6.74 7.51 13.57
C PHE A 28 8.19 7.06 13.37
N LEU A 29 8.96 6.90 14.46
CA LEU A 29 10.35 6.41 14.39
C LEU A 29 10.44 4.99 13.81
N VAL A 30 9.56 4.10 14.24
CA VAL A 30 9.50 2.72 13.75
C VAL A 30 9.19 2.70 12.26
N THR A 31 8.21 3.48 11.80
CA THR A 31 7.88 3.52 10.37
C THR A 31 8.99 4.15 9.52
N LEU A 32 9.70 5.17 10.03
CA LEU A 32 10.90 5.70 9.37
C LEU A 32 12.02 4.65 9.22
N THR A 33 12.27 3.87 10.28
CA THR A 33 13.32 2.83 10.24
C THR A 33 12.97 1.71 9.25
N VAL A 34 11.70 1.30 9.18
CA VAL A 34 11.24 0.29 8.20
C VAL A 34 11.35 0.83 6.77
N LEU A 35 11.19 2.13 6.56
CA LEU A 35 11.35 2.81 5.26
C LEU A 35 12.81 3.07 4.82
N TYR A 36 13.81 2.44 5.45
CA TYR A 36 15.24 2.71 5.21
C TYR A 36 15.70 2.77 3.75
N ARG A 37 15.00 2.08 2.84
CA ARG A 37 15.29 2.07 1.39
C ARG A 37 14.96 3.41 0.71
N ARG A 38 14.01 4.17 1.25
CA ARG A 38 13.53 5.46 0.70
C ARG A 38 14.11 6.65 1.45
N LYS A 39 15.44 6.77 1.44
CA LYS A 39 16.19 7.81 2.17
C LYS A 39 15.66 9.23 1.98
N TRP A 40 15.25 9.57 0.76
CA TRP A 40 14.67 10.90 0.46
C TRP A 40 13.38 11.18 1.22
N ILE A 41 12.49 10.20 1.36
CA ILE A 41 11.24 10.37 2.12
C ILE A 41 11.57 10.62 3.59
N ILE A 42 12.48 9.82 4.16
CA ILE A 42 12.93 9.97 5.55
C ILE A 42 13.46 11.38 5.82
N VAL A 43 14.33 11.90 4.92
CA VAL A 43 14.92 13.24 5.07
C VAL A 43 13.84 14.31 5.01
N ILE A 44 12.91 14.21 4.06
CA ILE A 44 11.82 15.18 3.89
C ILE A 44 10.92 15.18 5.14
N GLU A 45 10.50 14.01 5.61
CA GLU A 45 9.64 13.90 6.79
C GLU A 45 10.33 14.39 8.06
N ALA A 46 11.63 14.11 8.23
CA ALA A 46 12.40 14.64 9.35
C ALA A 46 12.48 16.16 9.34
N ILE A 47 12.73 16.76 8.16
CA ILE A 47 12.76 18.23 8.00
C ILE A 47 11.39 18.83 8.32
N ILE A 48 10.29 18.24 7.79
CA ILE A 48 8.95 18.74 8.06
C ILE A 48 8.58 18.55 9.53
N GLY A 49 8.96 17.43 10.16
CA GLY A 49 8.76 17.19 11.58
C GLY A 49 9.42 18.27 12.45
N ILE A 50 10.70 18.56 12.19
CA ILE A 50 11.45 19.60 12.92
C ILE A 50 10.82 20.98 12.71
N LEU A 51 10.53 21.36 11.46
CA LEU A 51 9.90 22.64 11.15
C LEU A 51 8.53 22.77 11.80
N SER A 52 7.72 21.70 11.75
CA SER A 52 6.39 21.68 12.38
C SER A 52 6.49 21.85 13.89
N TYR A 53 7.45 21.20 14.55
CA TYR A 53 7.68 21.36 15.98
C TYR A 53 8.09 22.81 16.33
N LEU A 54 9.02 23.41 15.58
CA LEU A 54 9.47 24.79 15.82
C LEU A 54 8.34 25.81 15.63
N ILE A 55 7.58 25.69 14.54
CA ILE A 55 6.47 26.61 14.23
C ILE A 55 5.37 26.47 15.29
N LEU A 56 4.96 25.25 15.63
CA LEU A 56 3.90 25.01 16.62
C LEU A 56 4.36 25.37 18.04
N GLY A 57 5.65 25.19 18.34
CA GLY A 57 6.29 25.65 19.57
C GLY A 57 6.21 27.18 19.71
N PHE A 58 6.60 27.91 18.65
CA PHE A 58 6.52 29.37 18.63
C PHE A 58 5.08 29.88 18.78
N LEU A 59 4.10 29.19 18.19
CA LEU A 59 2.67 29.54 18.29
C LEU A 59 2.01 29.09 19.61
N GLY A 60 2.73 28.39 20.50
CA GLY A 60 2.17 27.83 21.73
C GLY A 60 1.13 26.73 21.48
N LYS A 61 1.14 26.09 20.30
CA LYS A 61 0.18 25.05 19.86
C LYS A 61 0.85 23.68 19.73
N ILE A 62 1.78 23.35 20.63
CA ILE A 62 2.57 22.11 20.61
C ILE A 62 1.69 20.86 20.61
N PHE A 63 0.53 20.90 21.26
CA PHE A 63 -0.42 19.78 21.27
C PHE A 63 -0.89 19.34 19.87
N ILE A 64 -0.78 20.20 18.85
CA ILE A 64 -1.13 19.87 17.47
C ILE A 64 -0.05 18.98 16.82
N TYR A 65 1.20 19.04 17.30
CA TYR A 65 2.34 18.34 16.73
C TYR A 65 2.14 16.82 16.71
N GLU A 66 1.42 16.28 17.70
CA GLU A 66 1.07 14.87 17.77
C GLU A 66 0.31 14.40 16.52
N TYR A 67 -0.61 15.24 15.99
CA TYR A 67 -1.36 14.93 14.77
C TYR A 67 -0.47 14.91 13.53
N THR A 68 0.57 15.75 13.47
CA THR A 68 1.54 15.72 12.37
C THR A 68 2.31 14.40 12.36
N LEU A 69 2.76 13.91 13.52
CA LEU A 69 3.45 12.62 13.64
C LEU A 69 2.52 11.44 13.33
N ARG A 70 1.25 11.53 13.74
CA ARG A 70 0.21 10.53 13.38
C ARG A 70 0.00 10.46 11.87
N ALA A 71 -0.13 11.62 11.21
CA ALA A 71 -0.30 11.68 9.77
C ALA A 71 0.87 11.02 9.03
N PHE A 72 2.12 11.33 9.41
CA PHE A 72 3.29 10.69 8.80
C PHE A 72 3.34 9.19 9.07
N SER A 73 3.04 8.75 10.28
CA SER A 73 2.99 7.31 10.62
C SER A 73 2.02 6.56 9.70
N ILE A 74 0.83 7.13 9.46
CA ILE A 74 -0.19 6.53 8.58
C ILE A 74 0.26 6.51 7.12
N VAL A 75 0.82 7.62 6.62
CA VAL A 75 1.38 7.69 5.26
C VAL A 75 2.49 6.66 5.09
N ASN A 76 3.37 6.52 6.08
CA ASN A 76 4.45 5.55 6.03
C ASN A 76 3.97 4.11 6.07
N VAL A 77 2.97 3.78 6.89
CA VAL A 77 2.34 2.45 6.86
C VAL A 77 1.78 2.13 5.48
N PHE A 78 1.17 3.11 4.80
CA PHE A 78 0.70 2.93 3.43
C PHE A 78 1.86 2.66 2.45
N LEU A 79 2.94 3.43 2.53
CA LEU A 79 4.13 3.23 1.68
C LEU A 79 4.79 1.86 1.92
N ILE A 80 4.96 1.48 3.18
CA ILE A 80 5.49 0.17 3.59
C ILE A 80 4.59 -0.95 3.04
N SER A 81 3.28 -0.82 3.22
CA SER A 81 2.31 -1.80 2.71
C SER A 81 2.42 -1.95 1.20
N SER A 82 2.50 -0.85 0.45
CA SER A 82 2.64 -0.88 -1.00
C SER A 82 3.92 -1.59 -1.46
N ASP A 83 5.06 -1.32 -0.80
CA ASP A 83 6.36 -1.85 -1.21
C ASP A 83 6.56 -3.31 -0.83
N TYR A 84 6.19 -3.67 0.40
CA TYR A 84 6.50 -4.97 0.98
C TYR A 84 5.40 -6.01 0.74
N THR A 85 4.17 -5.64 0.34
CA THR A 85 3.10 -6.63 0.11
C THR A 85 3.41 -7.56 -1.05
N ASP A 86 3.34 -8.85 -0.79
CA ASP A 86 3.14 -9.87 -1.82
C ASP A 86 1.67 -9.88 -2.25
N LYS A 87 1.41 -9.36 -3.45
CA LYS A 87 0.06 -9.26 -4.01
C LYS A 87 -0.60 -10.63 -4.20
N SER A 88 0.19 -11.69 -4.42
CA SER A 88 -0.35 -13.05 -4.63
C SER A 88 -0.94 -13.64 -3.34
N SER A 89 -0.35 -13.29 -2.19
CA SER A 89 -0.79 -13.74 -0.86
C SER A 89 -2.16 -13.20 -0.42
N ILE A 90 -2.77 -12.29 -1.19
CA ILE A 90 -4.17 -11.90 -1.01
C ILE A 90 -5.09 -13.12 -1.19
N ILE A 91 -4.73 -14.05 -2.08
CA ILE A 91 -5.46 -15.29 -2.33
C ILE A 91 -5.35 -16.24 -1.12
N ASP A 92 -4.22 -16.24 -0.41
CA ASP A 92 -4.08 -17.03 0.84
C ASP A 92 -5.10 -16.62 1.90
N LEU A 93 -5.42 -15.32 1.97
CA LEU A 93 -6.38 -14.79 2.94
C LEU A 93 -7.83 -14.97 2.48
N LEU A 94 -8.13 -14.52 1.25
CA LEU A 94 -9.51 -14.44 0.74
C LEU A 94 -9.96 -15.73 0.01
N GLY A 95 -9.04 -16.67 -0.24
CA GLY A 95 -9.30 -17.84 -1.07
C GLY A 95 -9.70 -17.46 -2.49
N SER A 96 -10.61 -18.25 -3.08
CA SER A 96 -11.13 -18.02 -4.45
C SER A 96 -11.76 -16.64 -4.65
N LYS A 97 -12.35 -16.03 -3.60
CA LYS A 97 -12.92 -14.68 -3.65
C LYS A 97 -11.85 -13.58 -3.84
N GLY A 98 -10.59 -13.86 -3.50
CA GLY A 98 -9.46 -12.94 -3.69
C GLY A 98 -8.88 -12.96 -5.11
N VAL A 99 -9.23 -13.96 -5.93
CA VAL A 99 -8.68 -14.14 -7.28
C VAL A 99 -8.97 -12.93 -8.19
N PRO A 100 -10.20 -12.39 -8.28
CA PRO A 100 -10.47 -11.19 -9.09
C PRO A 100 -9.62 -9.99 -8.66
N LEU A 101 -9.43 -9.81 -7.35
CA LEU A 101 -8.63 -8.71 -6.80
C LEU A 101 -7.14 -8.86 -7.13
N ALA A 102 -6.60 -10.07 -6.96
CA ALA A 102 -5.20 -10.37 -7.31
C ALA A 102 -4.93 -10.18 -8.80
N ILE A 103 -5.87 -10.60 -9.67
CA ILE A 103 -5.81 -10.37 -11.12
C ILE A 103 -5.83 -8.86 -11.40
N ALA A 104 -6.78 -8.11 -10.85
CA ALA A 104 -6.88 -6.66 -11.06
C ALA A 104 -5.58 -5.93 -10.67
N LEU A 105 -5.00 -6.26 -9.51
CA LEU A 105 -3.75 -5.66 -9.02
C LEU A 105 -2.51 -6.06 -9.85
N THR A 106 -2.56 -7.21 -10.52
CA THR A 106 -1.50 -7.70 -11.41
C THR A 106 -1.58 -7.03 -12.79
N TYR A 107 -2.79 -6.81 -13.30
CA TYR A 107 -3.03 -6.18 -14.60
C TYR A 107 -3.08 -4.65 -14.57
N TYR A 108 -3.16 -4.05 -13.38
CA TYR A 108 -3.16 -2.59 -13.21
C TYR A 108 -2.04 -1.86 -13.97
N PRO A 109 -0.76 -2.29 -13.91
CA PRO A 109 0.31 -1.63 -14.67
C PRO A 109 0.06 -1.66 -16.18
N ARG A 110 -0.42 -2.78 -16.72
CA ARG A 110 -0.74 -2.91 -18.14
C ARG A 110 -1.87 -1.96 -18.55
N PHE A 111 -2.93 -1.86 -17.74
CA PHE A 111 -4.00 -0.91 -18.03
C PHE A 111 -3.51 0.54 -17.95
N TYR A 112 -2.62 0.85 -17.01
CA TYR A 112 -1.98 2.15 -16.93
C TYR A 112 -1.16 2.48 -18.18
N ASP A 113 -0.39 1.55 -18.72
CA ASP A 113 0.36 1.74 -19.97
C ASP A 113 -0.59 1.97 -21.16
N VAL A 114 -1.70 1.24 -21.22
CA VAL A 114 -2.76 1.45 -22.24
C VAL A 114 -3.34 2.86 -22.12
N MET A 115 -3.66 3.32 -20.91
CA MET A 115 -4.14 4.68 -20.66
C MET A 115 -3.13 5.73 -21.15
N GLN A 116 -1.85 5.56 -20.84
CA GLN A 116 -0.80 6.48 -21.27
C GLN A 116 -0.67 6.53 -22.79
N ASN A 117 -0.69 5.37 -23.45
CA ASN A 117 -0.64 5.30 -24.91
C ASN A 117 -1.86 5.97 -25.55
N VAL A 118 -3.06 5.71 -25.04
CA VAL A 118 -4.30 6.35 -25.53
C VAL A 118 -4.21 7.86 -25.37
N ALA A 119 -3.80 8.36 -24.20
CA ALA A 119 -3.63 9.79 -23.95
C ALA A 119 -2.56 10.42 -24.86
N PHE A 120 -1.45 9.73 -25.10
CA PHE A 120 -0.38 10.16 -26.00
C PHE A 120 -0.88 10.29 -27.44
N TYR A 121 -1.55 9.26 -27.97
CA TYR A 121 -2.11 9.30 -29.33
C TYR A 121 -3.24 10.32 -29.48
N ALA A 122 -4.08 10.49 -28.45
CA ALA A 122 -5.10 11.53 -28.43
C ALA A 122 -4.48 12.93 -28.52
N ARG A 123 -3.38 13.18 -27.78
CA ARG A 123 -2.63 14.44 -27.84
C ARG A 123 -2.04 14.69 -29.23
N ILE A 124 -1.41 13.69 -29.85
CA ILE A 124 -0.86 13.81 -31.23
C ILE A 124 -1.97 14.15 -32.22
N ARG A 125 -3.14 13.53 -32.07
CA ARG A 125 -4.30 13.74 -32.95
C ARG A 125 -5.10 15.00 -32.61
N LYS A 126 -4.62 15.84 -31.69
CA LYS A 126 -5.31 17.05 -31.20
C LYS A 126 -6.74 16.78 -30.70
N ILE A 127 -6.99 15.57 -30.19
CA ILE A 127 -8.25 15.22 -29.55
C ILE A 127 -8.24 15.85 -28.15
N ASN A 128 -9.32 16.53 -27.79
CA ASN A 128 -9.45 17.12 -26.46
C ASN A 128 -9.43 16.01 -25.40
N LEU A 129 -8.53 16.11 -24.42
CA LEU A 129 -8.43 15.15 -23.32
C LEU A 129 -9.67 15.17 -22.40
N LEU A 130 -10.50 16.21 -22.50
CA LEU A 130 -11.79 16.30 -21.81
C LEU A 130 -12.92 15.54 -22.55
N ASP A 131 -12.69 15.09 -23.79
CA ASP A 131 -13.64 14.21 -24.50
C ASP A 131 -13.48 12.76 -24.02
N LEU A 132 -14.04 12.50 -22.84
CA LEU A 132 -13.95 11.21 -22.16
C LEU A 132 -14.48 10.06 -23.02
N LYS A 133 -15.49 10.28 -23.87
CA LYS A 133 -16.03 9.22 -24.72
C LYS A 133 -14.98 8.68 -25.69
N ARG A 134 -14.23 9.58 -26.35
CA ARG A 134 -13.19 9.17 -27.32
C ARG A 134 -12.00 8.48 -26.66
N LEU A 135 -11.70 8.82 -25.40
CA LEU A 135 -10.63 8.17 -24.64
C LEU A 135 -11.09 6.81 -24.09
N LEU A 136 -12.30 6.72 -23.54
CA LEU A 136 -12.81 5.54 -22.85
C LEU A 136 -13.03 4.36 -23.79
N VAL A 137 -13.49 4.58 -25.02
CA VAL A 137 -13.75 3.49 -25.98
C VAL A 137 -12.53 2.59 -26.19
N PRO A 138 -11.35 3.08 -26.60
CA PRO A 138 -10.17 2.22 -26.80
C PRO A 138 -9.71 1.54 -25.50
N ILE A 139 -9.86 2.20 -24.34
CA ILE A 139 -9.53 1.62 -23.04
C ILE A 139 -10.44 0.43 -22.75
N ILE A 140 -11.75 0.61 -22.86
CA ILE A 140 -12.76 -0.44 -22.61
C ILE A 140 -12.55 -1.62 -23.55
N VAL A 141 -12.29 -1.37 -24.83
CA VAL A 141 -12.05 -2.43 -25.83
C VAL A 141 -10.83 -3.26 -25.45
N GLU A 142 -9.72 -2.63 -25.07
CA GLU A 142 -8.52 -3.36 -24.66
C GLU A 142 -8.75 -4.12 -23.34
N THR A 143 -9.49 -3.55 -22.38
CA THR A 143 -9.87 -4.24 -21.15
C THR A 143 -10.72 -5.48 -21.40
N VAL A 144 -11.73 -5.39 -22.28
CA VAL A 144 -12.59 -6.52 -22.66
C VAL A 144 -11.76 -7.62 -23.35
N LYS A 145 -10.87 -7.23 -24.28
CA LYS A 145 -9.99 -8.17 -24.97
C LYS A 145 -9.05 -8.90 -24.01
N VAL A 146 -8.51 -8.20 -23.01
CA VAL A 146 -7.68 -8.83 -21.96
C VAL A 146 -8.50 -9.79 -21.12
N ALA A 147 -9.72 -9.41 -20.72
CA ALA A 147 -10.61 -10.26 -19.93
C ALA A 147 -10.98 -11.56 -20.67
N ASP A 148 -11.29 -11.48 -21.96
CA ASP A 148 -11.61 -12.64 -22.80
C ASP A 148 -10.42 -13.59 -22.95
N ASN A 149 -9.23 -13.06 -23.26
CA ASN A 149 -8.00 -13.85 -23.30
C ASN A 149 -7.70 -14.54 -21.95
N LEU A 150 -7.96 -13.84 -20.84
CA LEU A 150 -7.78 -14.40 -19.51
C LEU A 150 -8.77 -15.55 -19.27
N TYR A 151 -10.04 -15.36 -19.64
CA TYR A 151 -11.06 -16.38 -19.51
C TYR A 151 -10.71 -17.64 -20.31
N VAL A 152 -10.28 -17.50 -21.57
CA VAL A 152 -9.82 -18.61 -22.41
C VAL A 152 -8.60 -19.31 -21.78
N ALA A 153 -7.60 -18.55 -21.31
CA ALA A 153 -6.43 -19.14 -20.67
C ALA A 153 -6.77 -19.89 -19.37
N TYR A 154 -7.68 -19.36 -18.55
CA TYR A 154 -8.13 -20.01 -17.32
C TYR A 154 -8.94 -21.28 -17.62
N THR A 155 -9.87 -21.23 -18.58
CA THR A 155 -10.69 -22.40 -18.95
C THR A 155 -9.86 -23.53 -19.54
N VAL A 156 -8.86 -23.22 -20.38
CA VAL A 156 -7.94 -24.21 -20.94
C VAL A 156 -7.01 -24.81 -19.87
N LYS A 157 -6.58 -24.01 -18.88
CA LYS A 157 -5.60 -24.46 -17.87
C LYS A 157 -6.21 -25.12 -16.63
N LEU A 158 -7.44 -24.77 -16.25
CA LEU A 158 -8.01 -25.13 -14.94
C LEU A 158 -9.19 -26.11 -14.99
N PHE A 159 -9.61 -26.60 -16.17
CA PHE A 159 -10.59 -27.69 -16.39
C PHE A 159 -11.53 -27.97 -15.19
N GLY A 160 -12.32 -26.96 -14.83
CA GLY A 160 -13.51 -27.13 -13.98
C GLY A 160 -13.43 -26.78 -12.50
N LYS A 161 -12.28 -26.79 -11.78
CA LYS A 161 -12.28 -26.43 -10.34
C LYS A 161 -10.98 -25.82 -9.84
N TYR A 162 -11.02 -24.55 -9.45
CA TYR A 162 -9.95 -23.90 -8.68
C TYR A 162 -10.03 -24.33 -7.21
N ASN A 163 -9.32 -25.40 -6.86
CA ASN A 163 -9.08 -25.78 -5.46
C ASN A 163 -7.73 -25.20 -5.04
N TYR A 164 -7.77 -24.09 -4.30
CA TYR A 164 -6.57 -23.46 -3.75
C TYR A 164 -6.42 -23.81 -2.27
N GLU A 165 -5.30 -24.43 -1.92
CA GLU A 165 -4.90 -24.64 -0.54
C GLU A 165 -4.26 -23.37 0.02
N ARG A 166 -4.89 -22.78 1.03
CA ARG A 166 -4.41 -21.54 1.66
C ARG A 166 -3.11 -21.79 2.41
N ASN A 167 -2.07 -21.02 2.10
CA ASN A 167 -0.81 -21.09 2.83
C ASN A 167 -0.65 -19.90 3.78
N LEU A 168 -1.12 -20.03 5.01
CA LEU A 168 -1.01 -18.97 6.03
C LEU A 168 0.28 -19.03 6.86
N LYS A 169 1.13 -20.05 6.66
CA LYS A 169 2.35 -20.23 7.46
C LYS A 169 3.28 -19.00 7.31
N PRO A 170 3.75 -18.41 8.42
CA PRO A 170 4.61 -17.23 8.35
C PRO A 170 5.99 -17.58 7.78
N SER A 171 6.50 -16.71 6.92
CA SER A 171 7.90 -16.69 6.53
C SER A 171 8.74 -15.99 7.60
N ARG A 172 10.08 -16.08 7.49
CA ARG A 172 10.99 -15.34 8.38
C ARG A 172 10.78 -13.83 8.29
N GLU A 173 10.49 -13.32 7.10
CA GLU A 173 10.24 -11.89 6.87
C GLU A 173 8.93 -11.43 7.56
N ASP A 174 7.90 -12.27 7.51
CA ASP A 174 6.62 -12.02 8.20
C ASP A 174 6.79 -11.92 9.72
N LEU A 175 7.60 -12.80 10.30
CA LEU A 175 7.90 -12.80 11.74
C LEU A 175 8.67 -11.55 12.16
N ILE A 176 9.66 -11.11 11.36
CA ILE A 176 10.41 -9.89 11.63
C ILE A 176 9.47 -8.68 11.64
N LEU A 177 8.58 -8.56 10.65
CA LEU A 177 7.65 -7.44 10.58
C LEU A 177 6.67 -7.44 11.76
N LEU A 178 6.13 -8.60 12.13
CA LEU A 178 5.28 -8.74 13.30
C LEU A 178 6.01 -8.35 14.60
N LEU A 179 7.24 -8.83 14.79
CA LEU A 179 8.05 -8.51 15.96
C LEU A 179 8.28 -7.02 16.09
N ILE A 180 8.58 -6.33 14.98
CA ILE A 180 8.73 -4.86 14.97
C ILE A 180 7.43 -4.18 15.41
N GLY A 181 6.29 -4.61 14.87
CA GLY A 181 4.97 -4.04 15.24
C GLY A 181 4.63 -4.24 16.72
N VAL A 182 4.86 -5.45 17.25
CA VAL A 182 4.60 -5.76 18.66
C VAL A 182 5.58 -5.03 19.58
N ALA A 183 6.87 -5.01 19.25
CA ALA A 183 7.88 -4.28 20.01
C ALA A 183 7.56 -2.78 20.06
N ALA A 184 7.12 -2.19 18.94
CA ALA A 184 6.68 -0.81 18.89
C ALA A 184 5.51 -0.54 19.83
N LEU A 185 4.50 -1.42 19.84
CA LEU A 185 3.35 -1.29 20.74
C LEU A 185 3.78 -1.40 22.20
N CYS A 186 4.58 -2.40 22.56
CA CYS A 186 5.09 -2.56 23.93
C CYS A 186 5.90 -1.35 24.39
N LEU A 187 6.82 -0.85 23.55
CA LEU A 187 7.60 0.37 23.82
C LEU A 187 6.67 1.57 24.05
N SER A 188 5.61 1.67 23.25
CA SER A 188 4.71 2.81 23.33
C SER A 188 3.82 2.78 24.55
N VAL A 189 3.41 1.59 25.01
CA VAL A 189 2.71 1.41 26.28
C VAL A 189 3.62 1.76 27.46
N VAL A 190 4.87 1.29 27.45
CA VAL A 190 5.85 1.56 28.53
C VAL A 190 6.21 3.04 28.61
N LEU A 191 6.36 3.69 27.46
CA LEU A 191 6.68 5.11 27.35
C LEU A 191 5.42 6.00 27.31
N ASN A 192 4.23 5.45 27.61
CA ASN A 192 2.98 6.20 27.69
C ASN A 192 2.81 6.93 29.04
N ILE A 193 3.93 7.41 29.60
CA ILE A 193 4.02 8.17 30.85
C ILE A 193 4.34 9.61 30.46
#